data_AF-A0A640TQ01-F1
#
_entry.id   AF-A0A640TQ01-F1
#
_cell.length_a   1.000
_cell.length_b   1.000
_cell.length_c   1.000
_cell.angle_alpha   90.00
_cell.angle_beta   90.00
_cell.angle_gamma   90.00
#
_symmetry.space_group_name_H-M   'P 1'
#
loop_
_entity.id
_entity.type
_entity.pdbx_description
1 polymer ?
#
loop_
_entity_poly.entity_id
_entity_poly.type
_entity_poly.pdbx_seq_one_letter_code
_entity_poly.pdbx_strand_id
1 'polypeptide(L)'
;MPHHFAFSAASGVPVYFCEPHSPWQRSSNENTDGLLRQYVLKGSDLSTYSREERDAAAAELNSRPKKTLGWNSPAERFFKLLKNDPNTTCVATIR
;
A
#
# COMPACT_ATOMS: atom_id res chain seq x y z
N MET A 1 21.57 -7.94 12.60
CA MET A 1 20.66 -7.15 13.46
C MET A 1 19.26 -7.26 12.87
N PRO A 2 18.23 -7.63 13.65
CA PRO A 2 16.89 -7.75 13.11
C PRO A 2 16.31 -6.34 12.93
N HIS A 3 16.60 -5.73 11.77
CA HIS A 3 16.29 -4.32 11.46
C HIS A 3 14.82 -3.94 11.71
N HIS A 4 13.90 -4.91 11.68
CA HIS A 4 12.50 -4.69 12.00
C HIS A 4 12.26 -4.27 13.46
N PHE A 5 13.01 -4.77 14.45
CA PHE A 5 12.85 -4.30 15.83
C PHE A 5 13.28 -2.84 16.00
N ALA A 6 14.38 -2.46 15.36
CA ALA A 6 14.85 -1.08 15.39
C ALA A 6 13.84 -0.13 14.71
N PHE A 7 13.27 -0.55 13.58
CA PHE A 7 12.20 0.20 12.90
C PHE A 7 10.96 0.35 13.78
N SER A 8 10.48 -0.74 14.40
CA SER A 8 9.30 -0.68 15.27
C SER A 8 9.53 0.21 16.48
N ALA A 9 10.72 0.16 17.09
CA ALA A 9 11.06 1.01 18.22
C ALA A 9 11.13 2.50 17.84
N ALA A 10 11.66 2.82 16.66
CA ALA A 10 11.80 4.20 16.20
C ALA A 10 10.48 4.82 15.70
N SER A 11 9.61 4.03 15.06
CA SER A 11 8.36 4.51 14.45
C SER A 11 7.12 4.28 15.29
N GLY A 12 7.18 3.39 16.29
CA GLY A 12 6.00 2.89 17.00
C GLY A 12 5.11 1.97 16.16
N VAL A 13 5.51 1.64 14.93
CA VAL A 13 4.71 0.81 14.01
C VAL A 13 5.05 -0.66 14.23
N PRO A 14 4.08 -1.53 14.57
CA PRO A 14 4.34 -2.96 14.70
C PRO A 14 4.62 -3.59 13.33
N VAL A 15 5.61 -4.49 13.28
CA VAL A 15 5.97 -5.23 12.07
C VAL A 15 5.52 -6.68 12.22
N TYR A 16 4.83 -7.19 11.20
CA TYR A 16 4.32 -8.55 11.16
C TYR A 16 4.93 -9.31 9.96
N PHE A 17 5.19 -10.60 10.16
CA PHE A 17 5.63 -11.52 9.11
C PHE A 17 4.57 -12.58 8.88
N CYS A 18 4.54 -13.10 7.65
CA CYS A 18 3.68 -14.21 7.31
C CYS A 18 4.33 -15.52 7.74
N GLU A 19 3.49 -16.49 8.09
CA GLU A 19 3.90 -17.83 8.40
C GLU A 19 4.48 -18.51 7.15
N PRO A 20 5.51 -19.36 7.31
CA PRO A 20 6.02 -20.17 6.21
C PRO A 20 4.88 -20.94 5.52
N HIS A 21 4.94 -21.03 4.20
CA HIS A 21 3.95 -21.73 3.37
C HIS A 21 2.50 -21.21 3.47
N SER A 22 2.31 -19.96 3.93
CA SER A 22 0.98 -19.34 4.07
C SER A 22 0.75 -18.15 3.13
N PRO A 23 0.76 -18.36 1.79
CA PRO A 23 0.64 -17.27 0.82
C PRO A 23 -0.66 -16.47 0.94
N TRP A 24 -1.74 -17.09 1.44
CA TRP A 24 -3.03 -16.41 1.65
C TRP A 24 -2.95 -15.23 2.62
N GLN A 25 -1.98 -15.21 3.55
CA GLN A 25 -1.77 -14.08 4.48
C GLN A 25 -1.30 -12.80 3.78
N ARG A 26 -0.90 -12.88 2.50
CA ARG A 26 -0.51 -11.73 1.66
C ARG A 26 -1.39 -11.51 0.44
N SER A 27 -2.50 -12.23 0.34
CA SER A 27 -3.32 -12.27 -0.88
C SER A 27 -3.68 -10.88 -1.44
N SER A 28 -4.00 -9.92 -0.57
CA SER A 28 -4.33 -8.55 -1.00
C SER A 28 -3.13 -7.77 -1.57
N ASN A 29 -1.93 -7.97 -1.02
CA ASN A 29 -0.72 -7.32 -1.51
C ASN A 29 -0.33 -7.91 -2.87
N GLU A 30 -0.36 -9.24 -2.99
CA GLU A 30 -0.03 -9.94 -4.24
C GLU A 30 -0.99 -9.57 -5.38
N ASN A 31 -2.28 -9.42 -5.07
CA ASN A 31 -3.26 -8.91 -6.03
C ASN A 31 -2.95 -7.47 -6.48
N THR A 32 -2.49 -6.62 -5.56
CA THR A 32 -2.13 -5.22 -5.88
C THR A 32 -0.85 -5.16 -6.73
N ASP A 33 0.15 -5.98 -6.40
CA ASP A 33 1.37 -6.13 -7.21
C ASP A 33 1.05 -6.62 -8.64
N GLY A 34 0.06 -7.51 -8.78
CA GLY A 34 -0.45 -7.93 -10.08
C GLY A 34 -1.01 -6.79 -10.93
N LEU A 35 -1.71 -5.82 -10.31
CA LEU A 35 -2.20 -4.63 -11.00
C LEU A 35 -1.09 -3.64 -11.32
N LEU A 36 -0.09 -3.50 -10.44
CA LEU A 36 1.07 -2.63 -10.68
C LEU A 36 1.87 -3.07 -11.92
N ARG A 37 1.86 -4.37 -12.24
CA ARG A 37 2.50 -4.92 -13.46
C ARG A 37 1.88 -4.44 -14.78
N GLN A 38 0.77 -3.70 -14.74
CA GLN A 38 0.25 -3.00 -15.92
C GLN A 38 1.11 -1.75 -16.27
N TYR A 39 1.86 -1.22 -15.29
CA TYR A 39 2.68 0.00 -15.42
C TYR A 39 4.18 -0.30 -15.38
N VAL A 40 4.56 -1.35 -14.66
CA VAL A 40 5.95 -1.76 -14.46
C VAL A 40 6.19 -3.09 -15.14
N LEU A 41 7.16 -3.14 -16.05
CA LEU A 41 7.52 -4.37 -16.74
C LEU A 41 8.04 -5.40 -15.72
N LYS A 42 7.73 -6.68 -15.95
CA LYS A 42 8.20 -7.73 -15.06
C LYS A 42 9.73 -7.80 -15.10
N GLY A 43 10.37 -7.65 -13.94
CA GLY A 43 11.83 -7.72 -13.82
C GLY A 43 12.56 -6.42 -14.16
N SER A 44 11.83 -5.32 -14.41
CA SER A 44 12.47 -4.00 -14.47
C SER A 44 12.82 -3.51 -13.06
N ASP A 45 13.91 -2.75 -12.98
CA ASP A 45 14.29 -2.07 -11.74
C ASP A 45 13.35 -0.87 -11.53
N LEU A 46 12.64 -0.85 -10.41
CA LEU A 46 11.75 0.27 -10.05
C LEU A 46 12.51 1.60 -9.95
N SER A 47 13.83 1.56 -9.67
CA SER A 47 14.67 2.75 -9.57
C SER A 47 14.75 3.53 -10.90
N THR A 48 14.59 2.85 -12.03
CA THR A 48 14.68 3.47 -13.38
C THR A 48 13.46 4.29 -13.75
N TYR A 49 12.32 4.04 -13.09
CA TYR A 49 11.11 4.83 -13.30
C TYR A 49 11.22 6.15 -12.56
N SER A 50 10.81 7.25 -13.19
CA SER A 50 10.81 8.56 -12.55
C SER A 50 9.83 8.59 -11.38
N ARG A 51 9.99 9.57 -10.48
CA ARG A 51 9.04 9.74 -9.37
C ARG A 51 7.63 10.01 -9.90
N GLU A 52 7.53 10.81 -10.95
CA GLU A 52 6.29 11.19 -11.61
C GLU A 52 5.58 9.98 -12.23
N GLU A 53 6.33 9.05 -12.86
CA GLU A 53 5.76 7.81 -13.40
C GLU A 53 5.19 6.92 -12.29
N ARG A 54 5.90 6.79 -11.17
CA ARG A 54 5.44 6.00 -10.01
C ARG A 54 4.20 6.64 -9.38
N ASP A 55 4.20 7.96 -9.23
CA ASP A 55 3.08 8.70 -8.66
C ASP A 55 1.84 8.65 -9.56
N ALA A 56 2.02 8.71 -10.88
CA ALA A 56 0.95 8.55 -11.85
C ALA A 56 0.31 7.14 -11.76
N ALA A 57 1.12 6.09 -11.73
CA ALA A 57 0.64 4.72 -11.57
C ALA A 57 -0.11 4.54 -10.24
N ALA A 58 0.42 5.10 -9.15
CA ALA A 58 -0.22 5.07 -7.84
C ALA A 58 -1.55 5.84 -7.82
N ALA A 59 -1.60 7.04 -8.41
CA ALA A 59 -2.81 7.85 -8.51
C ALA A 59 -3.90 7.13 -9.31
N GLU A 60 -3.53 6.48 -10.41
CA GLU A 60 -4.48 5.71 -11.21
C GLU A 60 -4.96 4.45 -10.46
N LEU A 61 -4.08 3.73 -9.77
CA LEU A 61 -4.49 2.56 -8.96
C LEU A 61 -5.40 2.94 -7.79
N ASN A 62 -5.12 4.08 -7.15
CA ASN A 62 -5.89 4.57 -6.00
C ASN A 62 -7.23 5.20 -6.38
N SER A 63 -7.39 5.67 -7.61
CA SER A 63 -8.65 6.20 -8.14
C SER A 63 -9.54 5.15 -8.79
N ARG A 64 -9.00 3.98 -9.15
CA ARG A 64 -9.76 2.90 -9.80
C ARG A 64 -10.80 2.24 -8.87
N PRO A 65 -12.09 2.23 -9.25
CA PRO A 65 -13.14 1.48 -8.53
C PRO A 65 -12.82 -0.01 -8.41
N LYS A 66 -12.98 -0.59 -7.21
CA LYS A 66 -12.79 -2.03 -6.97
C LYS A 66 -14.11 -2.69 -6.55
N LYS A 67 -14.48 -3.79 -7.22
CA LYS A 67 -15.66 -4.60 -6.86
C LYS A 67 -15.63 -5.07 -5.41
N THR A 68 -14.45 -5.46 -4.91
CA THR A 68 -14.23 -5.87 -3.51
C THR A 68 -14.52 -4.77 -2.49
N LEU A 69 -14.49 -3.51 -2.92
CA LEU A 69 -14.81 -2.34 -2.09
C LEU A 69 -16.24 -1.82 -2.30
N GLY A 70 -17.11 -2.61 -2.95
CA GLY A 70 -18.44 -2.17 -3.34
C GLY A 70 -18.40 -1.07 -4.40
N TRP A 71 -17.46 -1.19 -5.36
CA TRP A 71 -17.24 -0.23 -6.44
C TRP A 71 -16.77 1.16 -6.00
N ASN A 72 -16.28 1.30 -4.76
CA ASN A 72 -15.55 2.49 -4.35
C ASN A 72 -14.09 2.37 -4.77
N SER A 73 -13.41 3.50 -4.96
CA SER A 73 -11.96 3.50 -5.14
C SER A 73 -11.24 3.28 -3.80
N PRO A 74 -9.99 2.77 -3.81
CA PRO A 74 -9.17 2.70 -2.60
C PRO A 74 -9.06 4.04 -1.89
N ALA A 75 -8.86 5.14 -2.62
CA ALA A 75 -8.77 6.47 -2.04
C ALA A 75 -10.06 6.86 -1.31
N GLU A 76 -11.22 6.65 -1.94
CA GLU A 76 -12.53 6.95 -1.33
C GLU A 76 -12.76 6.15 -0.04
N ARG A 77 -12.48 4.84 -0.07
CA ARG A 77 -12.64 4.00 1.12
C ARG A 77 -11.70 4.41 2.23
N PHE A 78 -10.44 4.72 1.90
CA PHE A 78 -9.47 5.19 2.85
C PHE A 78 -9.92 6.50 3.52
N PHE A 79 -10.35 7.49 2.73
CA PHE A 79 -10.86 8.75 3.28
C PHE A 79 -12.12 8.56 4.16
N LYS A 80 -13.01 7.62 3.82
CA LYS A 80 -14.17 7.30 4.67
C LYS A 80 -13.75 6.70 6.01
N LEU A 81 -12.76 5.81 6.02
CA LEU A 81 -12.24 5.21 7.25
C LEU A 81 -11.61 6.26 8.16
N LEU A 82 -10.78 7.15 7.60
CA LEU A 82 -10.16 8.24 8.37
C LEU A 82 -11.20 9.20 8.99
N LYS A 83 -12.27 9.52 8.27
CA LYS A 83 -13.34 10.39 8.78
C LYS A 83 -14.17 9.75 9.90
N ASN A 84 -14.25 8.43 9.90
CA ASN A 84 -15.08 7.68 10.84
C ASN A 84 -14.32 7.23 12.09
N ASP A 85 -13.00 7.44 12.14
CA ASP A 85 -12.18 7.05 13.27
C ASP A 85 -11.96 8.24 14.23
N PRO A 86 -12.53 8.21 15.45
CA PRO A 86 -12.40 9.27 16.44
C PRO A 86 -10.97 9.49 16.96
N ASN A 87 -10.02 8.58 16.64
CA ASN A 87 -8.61 8.69 17.02
C ASN A 87 -7.69 9.22 15.90
N THR A 88 -8.22 9.57 14.71
CA THR A 88 -7.40 10.10 13.60
C THR A 88 -7.01 11.56 13.86
N THR A 89 -6.01 11.80 14.71
CA THR A 89 -5.42 13.15 14.92
C THR A 89 -4.08 13.34 14.19
N CYS A 90 -3.50 12.29 13.59
CA CYS A 90 -2.16 12.37 13.03
C CYS A 90 -1.98 11.51 11.78
N VAL A 91 -2.59 11.92 10.67
CA VAL A 91 -2.05 11.51 9.36
C VAL A 91 -1.07 12.61 8.95
N ALA A 92 0.22 12.36 9.13
CA ALA A 92 1.26 13.24 8.64
C ALA A 92 1.18 13.28 7.11
N THR A 93 0.64 14.36 6.57
CA THR A 93 0.82 14.71 5.16
C THR A 93 2.29 15.02 4.96
N ILE A 94 3.05 14.08 4.39
CA ILE A 94 4.39 14.34 3.90
C ILE A 94 4.21 15.25 2.68
N ARG A 95 4.50 16.54 2.87
CA ARG A 95 4.79 17.49 1.79
C ARG A 95 6.24 17.33 1.36
#